data_AF-A0A1D6JLG1-F1
#
_entry.id   AF-A0A1D6JLG1-F1
#
_cell.length_a   1.000
_cell.length_b   1.000
_cell.length_c   1.000
_cell.angle_alpha   90.00
_cell.angle_beta   90.00
_cell.angle_gamma   90.00
#
_symmetry.space_group_name_H-M   'P 1'
#
loop_
_entity.id
_entity.type
_entity.pdbx_description
1 polymer ?
#
loop_
_entity_poly.entity_id
_entity_poly.type
_entity_poly.pdbx_seq_one_letter_code
_entity_poly.pdbx_strand_id
1 'polypeptide(L)'
;MSVHTAYVNAIRGAQHFIYIENQYFLGSSFNWDSHRDVGANNLIPIEIALKIANKIYSNERFSAYIVVPMWPEGNPTGTPTQRILYWQKMTMQMMYEIIYKALKEVGLDGTYEPQDYLNFFCLGNREAEDTTCTSSGPFSASNPQDQARKNRRFMVYVHSKGMIVDDEYVIIGSANINQRSMEGTRDTEIAMAAYQPQHTWANMLSAPRGQIFGYRMSLWAEHIGAIEESFTRPESLECTRQVRHIGQQNWEKFISSHVTEMKGHLLKYPVSIDSRGKVNPLSGCATFPDLGGNICGSFLNIQENLTI
;
A
#
# COMPACT_ATOMS: atom_id res chain seq x y z
N MET A 1 -8.94 -21.68 -1.36
CA MET A 1 -10.11 -20.82 -1.07
C MET A 1 -10.41 -19.95 -2.30
N SER A 2 -11.68 -19.74 -2.67
CA SER A 2 -12.08 -19.04 -3.90
C SER A 2 -11.68 -17.55 -3.95
N VAL A 3 -11.72 -16.82 -2.82
CA VAL A 3 -11.30 -15.40 -2.79
C VAL A 3 -9.82 -15.26 -3.15
N HIS A 4 -8.95 -16.11 -2.58
CA HIS A 4 -7.53 -16.15 -2.94
C HIS A 4 -7.31 -16.47 -4.42
N THR A 5 -8.02 -17.47 -4.95
CA THR A 5 -7.99 -17.81 -6.38
C THR A 5 -8.44 -16.65 -7.28
N ALA A 6 -9.48 -15.90 -6.88
CA ALA A 6 -9.96 -14.74 -7.63
C ALA A 6 -8.91 -13.63 -7.69
N TYR A 7 -8.26 -13.31 -6.57
CA TYR A 7 -7.15 -12.35 -6.55
C TYR A 7 -5.99 -12.80 -7.45
N VAL A 8 -5.54 -14.06 -7.33
CA VAL A 8 -4.43 -14.59 -8.15
C VAL A 8 -4.77 -14.52 -9.64
N ASN A 9 -5.98 -14.92 -10.04
CA ASN A 9 -6.40 -14.89 -11.44
C ASN A 9 -6.49 -13.46 -11.97
N ALA A 10 -7.02 -12.52 -11.18
CA ALA A 10 -7.08 -11.11 -11.56
C ALA A 10 -5.67 -10.51 -11.74
N ILE A 11 -4.74 -10.79 -10.83
CA ILE A 11 -3.34 -10.34 -10.93
C ILE A 11 -2.67 -10.93 -12.18
N ARG A 12 -2.85 -12.22 -12.44
CA ARG A 12 -2.30 -12.89 -13.63
C ARG A 12 -2.90 -12.35 -14.92
N GLY A 13 -4.17 -11.96 -14.92
CA GLY A 13 -4.86 -11.33 -16.05
C GLY A 13 -4.43 -9.88 -16.30
N ALA A 14 -3.91 -9.19 -15.28
CA ALA A 14 -3.57 -7.77 -15.38
C ALA A 14 -2.59 -7.44 -16.51
N GLN A 15 -2.89 -6.38 -17.26
CA GLN A 15 -2.18 -5.93 -18.45
C GLN A 15 -1.49 -4.57 -18.25
N HIS A 16 -2.09 -3.65 -17.50
CA HIS A 16 -1.67 -2.25 -17.41
C HIS A 16 -1.33 -1.83 -15.99
N PHE A 17 -2.24 -2.03 -15.03
CA PHE A 17 -1.99 -1.66 -13.64
C PHE A 17 -2.87 -2.40 -12.64
N ILE A 18 -2.44 -2.38 -11.39
CA ILE A 18 -3.20 -2.85 -10.23
C ILE A 18 -3.25 -1.73 -9.18
N TYR A 19 -4.44 -1.48 -8.64
CA TYR A 19 -4.64 -0.60 -7.48
C TYR A 19 -5.30 -1.39 -6.34
N ILE A 20 -4.67 -1.41 -5.16
CA ILE A 20 -5.13 -2.16 -3.99
C ILE A 20 -5.28 -1.20 -2.83
N GLU A 21 -6.40 -1.29 -2.12
CA GLU A 21 -6.54 -0.80 -0.76
C GLU A 21 -6.79 -1.98 0.17
N ASN A 22 -5.93 -2.19 1.16
CA ASN A 22 -6.09 -3.31 2.09
C ASN A 22 -5.59 -2.99 3.49
N GLN A 23 -6.30 -3.46 4.51
CA GLN A 23 -5.91 -3.29 5.92
C GLN A 23 -4.58 -4.01 6.24
N TYR A 24 -4.32 -5.14 5.60
CA TYR A 24 -3.07 -5.88 5.75
C TYR A 24 -2.46 -6.16 4.39
N PHE A 25 -1.14 -6.16 4.33
CA PHE A 25 -0.41 -6.58 3.14
C PHE A 25 0.82 -7.40 3.54
N LEU A 26 0.61 -8.70 3.74
CA LEU A 26 1.68 -9.64 4.07
C LEU A 26 1.38 -11.03 3.50
N GLY A 27 2.44 -11.73 3.08
CA GLY A 27 2.29 -13.07 2.51
C GLY A 27 3.47 -13.50 1.66
N SER A 28 3.29 -14.68 1.07
CA SER A 28 4.31 -15.38 0.29
C SER A 28 5.60 -15.62 1.09
N SER A 29 5.46 -16.01 2.36
CA SER A 29 6.60 -16.14 3.29
C SER A 29 7.66 -17.11 2.82
N PHE A 30 7.27 -18.16 2.07
CA PHE A 30 8.20 -19.12 1.47
C PHE A 30 9.28 -18.48 0.60
N ASN A 31 9.09 -17.22 0.16
CA ASN A 31 10.04 -16.46 -0.65
C ASN A 31 10.70 -15.28 0.10
N TRP A 32 10.49 -15.13 1.41
CA TRP A 32 11.20 -14.14 2.22
C TRP A 32 12.67 -14.54 2.42
N ASP A 33 13.54 -13.58 2.73
CA ASP A 33 14.97 -13.86 2.98
C ASP A 33 15.21 -14.73 4.24
N SER A 34 14.25 -14.73 5.18
CA SER A 34 14.23 -15.44 6.45
C SER A 34 12.79 -15.72 6.89
N HIS A 35 12.59 -16.60 7.88
CA HIS A 35 11.27 -16.99 8.42
C HIS A 35 10.31 -17.53 7.34
N ARG A 36 10.85 -18.37 6.44
CA ARG A 36 10.13 -18.87 5.27
C ARG A 36 9.00 -19.84 5.61
N ASP A 37 9.16 -20.52 6.74
CA ASP A 37 8.33 -21.58 7.29
C ASP A 37 7.20 -21.09 8.20
N VAL A 38 7.06 -19.77 8.41
CA VAL A 38 6.01 -19.16 9.24
C VAL A 38 4.58 -19.48 8.76
N GLY A 39 4.43 -19.91 7.51
CA GLY A 39 3.16 -20.39 6.96
C GLY A 39 2.25 -19.32 6.35
N ALA A 40 2.75 -18.11 6.10
CA ALA A 40 2.02 -17.08 5.38
C ALA A 40 2.08 -17.30 3.85
N ASN A 41 1.55 -18.43 3.39
CA ASN A 41 1.73 -18.98 2.05
C ASN A 41 0.80 -18.41 0.98
N ASN A 42 -0.05 -17.43 1.30
CA ASN A 42 -0.88 -16.77 0.29
C ASN A 42 -0.01 -16.17 -0.83
N LEU A 43 -0.44 -16.33 -2.08
CA LEU A 43 0.34 -15.99 -3.28
C LEU A 43 0.22 -14.52 -3.71
N ILE A 44 -0.57 -13.69 -3.03
CA ILE A 44 -0.93 -12.37 -3.56
C ILE A 44 0.30 -11.46 -3.75
N PRO A 45 1.19 -11.30 -2.75
CA PRO A 45 2.37 -10.46 -2.93
C PRO A 45 3.33 -10.97 -4.03
N ILE A 46 3.61 -12.28 -4.07
CA ILE A 46 4.55 -12.81 -5.07
C ILE A 46 3.99 -12.72 -6.49
N GLU A 47 2.69 -12.94 -6.70
CA GLU A 47 2.06 -12.84 -8.01
C GLU A 47 2.13 -11.39 -8.56
N ILE A 48 1.98 -10.38 -7.69
CA ILE A 48 2.16 -8.96 -8.09
C ILE A 48 3.62 -8.71 -8.50
N ALA A 49 4.59 -9.15 -7.69
CA ALA A 49 6.01 -8.96 -7.99
C ALA A 49 6.42 -9.66 -9.29
N LEU A 50 5.97 -10.89 -9.50
CA LEU A 50 6.23 -11.65 -10.73
C LEU A 50 5.52 -11.05 -11.94
N LYS A 51 4.29 -10.53 -11.79
CA LYS A 51 3.60 -9.80 -12.86
C LYS A 51 4.42 -8.58 -13.31
N ILE A 52 4.93 -7.79 -12.36
CA ILE A 52 5.80 -6.64 -12.67
C ILE A 52 7.09 -7.10 -13.35
N ALA A 53 7.77 -8.11 -12.80
CA ALA A 53 9.01 -8.65 -13.37
C ALA A 53 8.79 -9.13 -14.82
N ASN A 54 7.71 -9.88 -15.07
CA ASN A 54 7.34 -10.33 -16.42
C ASN A 54 7.12 -9.17 -17.39
N LYS A 55 6.45 -8.09 -16.94
CA LYS A 55 6.25 -6.89 -17.75
C LYS A 55 7.57 -6.19 -18.05
N ILE A 56 8.50 -6.14 -17.10
CA ILE A 56 9.87 -5.64 -17.31
C ILE A 56 10.61 -6.49 -18.35
N TYR A 57 10.58 -7.83 -18.24
CA TYR A 57 11.21 -8.73 -19.22
C TYR A 57 10.63 -8.56 -20.64
N SER A 58 9.33 -8.27 -20.74
CA SER A 58 8.66 -7.99 -22.01
C SER A 58 8.82 -6.54 -22.50
N ASN A 59 9.53 -5.69 -21.76
CA ASN A 59 9.64 -4.24 -22.03
C ASN A 59 8.26 -3.56 -22.18
N GLU A 60 7.29 -4.00 -21.38
CA GLU A 60 5.94 -3.44 -21.30
C GLU A 60 5.79 -2.63 -20.02
N ARG A 61 5.08 -1.50 -20.11
CA ARG A 61 4.78 -0.69 -18.92
C ARG A 61 3.72 -1.38 -18.07
N PHE A 62 3.95 -1.33 -16.76
CA PHE A 62 3.01 -1.82 -15.76
C PHE A 62 3.22 -1.05 -14.45
N SER A 63 2.18 -0.88 -13.63
CA SER A 63 2.33 -0.25 -12.32
C SER A 63 1.38 -0.86 -11.28
N ALA A 64 1.85 -0.97 -10.05
CA ALA A 64 1.09 -1.43 -8.90
C ALA A 64 1.12 -0.38 -7.79
N TYR A 65 -0.06 -0.05 -7.29
CA TYR A 65 -0.30 0.95 -6.25
C TYR A 65 -0.99 0.26 -5.08
N ILE A 66 -0.36 0.28 -3.91
CA ILE A 66 -0.86 -0.41 -2.72
C ILE A 66 -1.04 0.61 -1.61
N VAL A 67 -2.28 0.77 -1.13
CA VAL A 67 -2.63 1.64 -0.01
C VAL A 67 -2.95 0.74 1.20
N VAL A 68 -2.19 0.93 2.27
CA VAL A 68 -2.31 0.22 3.55
C VAL A 68 -2.46 1.22 4.69
N PRO A 69 -2.98 0.84 5.86
CA PRO A 69 -2.98 1.75 6.99
C PRO A 69 -1.53 2.05 7.41
N MET A 70 -1.32 3.21 8.06
CA MET A 70 0.02 3.59 8.52
C MET A 70 0.58 2.55 9.51
N TRP A 71 -0.28 2.02 10.38
CA TRP A 71 -0.07 0.78 11.12
C TRP A 71 -1.42 0.06 11.29
N PRO A 72 -1.44 -1.27 11.50
CA PRO A 72 -2.66 -2.01 11.84
C PRO A 72 -3.34 -1.48 13.10
N GLU A 73 -4.65 -1.67 13.23
CA GLU A 73 -5.41 -1.20 14.39
C GLU A 73 -4.82 -1.72 15.70
N GLY A 74 -4.72 -0.82 16.69
CA GLY A 74 -4.12 -1.09 17.99
C GLY A 74 -2.94 -0.17 18.31
N ASN A 75 -2.23 -0.49 19.39
CA ASN A 75 -1.07 0.27 19.83
C ASN A 75 0.12 0.02 18.88
N PRO A 76 0.68 1.04 18.20
CA PRO A 76 1.80 0.85 17.26
C PRO A 76 3.08 0.36 17.94
N THR A 77 3.24 0.56 19.24
CA THR A 77 4.37 0.03 20.03
C THR A 77 4.13 -1.40 20.53
N GLY A 78 2.90 -1.90 20.42
CA GLY A 78 2.51 -3.22 20.90
C GLY A 78 3.15 -4.35 20.11
N THR A 79 3.48 -5.45 20.80
CA THR A 79 4.11 -6.64 20.23
C THR A 79 3.38 -7.19 18.99
N PRO A 80 2.03 -7.33 18.97
CA PRO A 80 1.33 -7.84 17.78
C PRO A 80 1.48 -6.91 16.57
N THR A 81 1.29 -5.60 16.77
CA THR A 81 1.40 -4.60 15.69
C THR A 81 2.82 -4.54 15.14
N GLN A 82 3.83 -4.52 16.01
CA GLN A 82 5.23 -4.54 15.61
C GLN A 82 5.61 -5.82 14.85
N ARG A 83 5.00 -6.96 15.21
CA ARG A 83 5.20 -8.22 14.51
C ARG A 83 4.56 -8.20 13.11
N ILE A 84 3.35 -7.68 12.98
CA ILE A 84 2.66 -7.54 11.68
C ILE A 84 3.43 -6.60 10.75
N LEU A 85 3.88 -5.45 11.26
CA LEU A 85 4.70 -4.51 10.49
C LEU A 85 6.02 -5.14 10.02
N TYR A 86 6.61 -6.01 10.83
CA TYR A 86 7.79 -6.77 10.44
C TYR A 86 7.46 -7.68 9.24
N TRP A 87 6.38 -8.46 9.28
CA TRP A 87 5.94 -9.31 8.17
C TRP A 87 5.60 -8.53 6.90
N GLN A 88 4.97 -7.36 7.04
CA GLN A 88 4.74 -6.45 5.92
C GLN A 88 6.07 -5.98 5.31
N LYS A 89 7.04 -5.58 6.14
CA LYS A 89 8.38 -5.18 5.68
C LYS A 89 9.10 -6.33 4.93
N MET A 90 9.00 -7.56 5.42
CA MET A 90 9.58 -8.75 4.76
C MET A 90 8.92 -9.00 3.40
N THR A 91 7.60 -8.85 3.33
CA THR A 91 6.82 -8.98 2.10
C THR A 91 7.22 -7.91 1.09
N MET A 92 7.27 -6.64 1.50
CA MET A 92 7.71 -5.53 0.65
C MET A 92 9.12 -5.76 0.12
N GLN A 93 10.05 -6.18 0.98
CA GLN A 93 11.44 -6.41 0.59
C GLN A 93 11.54 -7.52 -0.47
N MET A 94 10.86 -8.64 -0.26
CA MET A 94 10.79 -9.73 -1.25
C MET A 94 10.30 -9.23 -2.62
N MET A 95 9.24 -8.41 -2.64
CA MET A 95 8.70 -7.87 -3.90
C MET A 95 9.69 -6.93 -4.59
N TYR A 96 10.28 -5.98 -3.86
CA TYR A 96 11.23 -5.02 -4.43
C TYR A 96 12.52 -5.68 -4.90
N GLU A 97 13.01 -6.72 -4.22
CA GLU A 97 14.17 -7.50 -4.66
C GLU A 97 13.90 -8.24 -5.97
N ILE A 98 12.70 -8.81 -6.18
CA ILE A 98 12.30 -9.44 -7.45
C ILE A 98 12.31 -8.41 -8.59
N ILE A 99 11.69 -7.25 -8.36
CA ILE A 99 11.59 -6.17 -9.36
C ILE A 99 12.98 -5.63 -9.70
N TYR A 100 13.83 -5.40 -8.69
CA TYR A 100 15.21 -4.96 -8.90
C TYR A 100 16.00 -5.96 -9.74
N LYS A 101 15.91 -7.26 -9.43
CA LYS A 101 16.59 -8.31 -10.22
C LYS A 101 16.15 -8.28 -11.68
N ALA A 102 14.84 -8.19 -11.93
CA ALA A 102 14.32 -8.08 -13.29
C ALA A 102 14.89 -6.86 -14.04
N LEU A 103 14.90 -5.68 -13.41
CA LEU A 103 15.49 -4.47 -14.00
C LEU A 103 16.98 -4.64 -14.34
N LYS A 104 17.74 -5.24 -13.43
CA LYS A 104 19.17 -5.48 -13.61
C LYS A 104 19.45 -6.46 -14.75
N GLU A 105 18.68 -7.53 -14.84
CA GLU A 105 18.85 -8.57 -15.87
C GLU A 105 18.60 -8.03 -17.28
N VAL A 106 17.69 -7.06 -17.44
CA VAL A 106 17.44 -6.40 -18.73
C VAL A 106 18.25 -5.11 -18.93
N GLY A 107 19.14 -4.76 -17.99
CA GLY A 107 20.01 -3.57 -18.08
C GLY A 107 19.29 -2.23 -17.92
N LEU A 108 18.15 -2.20 -17.21
CA LEU A 108 17.33 -1.01 -16.99
C LEU A 108 17.47 -0.41 -15.57
N ASP A 109 18.31 -0.97 -14.70
CA ASP A 109 18.50 -0.54 -13.31
C ASP A 109 19.19 0.83 -13.14
N GLY A 110 19.73 1.40 -14.22
CA GLY A 110 20.18 2.80 -14.29
C GLY A 110 19.14 3.77 -14.89
N THR A 111 18.07 3.26 -15.49
CA THR A 111 17.03 4.05 -16.18
C THR A 111 15.76 4.15 -15.33
N TYR A 112 15.37 3.04 -14.71
CA TYR A 112 14.21 2.93 -13.84
C TYR A 112 14.61 2.44 -12.47
N GLU A 113 13.84 2.84 -11.47
CA GLU A 113 13.91 2.29 -10.12
C GLU A 113 12.71 1.38 -9.84
N PRO A 114 12.78 0.46 -8.86
CA PRO A 114 11.64 -0.40 -8.53
C PRO A 114 10.34 0.37 -8.19
N GLN A 115 10.46 1.58 -7.63
CA GLN A 115 9.32 2.46 -7.32
C GLN A 115 8.67 3.06 -8.58
N ASP A 116 9.28 2.96 -9.76
CA ASP A 116 8.61 3.30 -11.03
C ASP A 116 7.62 2.20 -11.48
N TYR A 117 7.51 1.10 -10.71
CA TYR A 117 6.59 -0.02 -10.96
C TYR A 117 5.74 -0.42 -9.74
N LEU A 118 6.27 -0.32 -8.52
CA LEU A 118 5.58 -0.71 -7.29
C LEU A 118 5.64 0.41 -6.25
N ASN A 119 4.49 0.89 -5.79
CA ASN A 119 4.42 1.91 -4.75
C ASN A 119 3.50 1.49 -3.60
N PHE A 120 3.97 1.79 -2.39
CA PHE A 120 3.18 1.65 -1.17
C PHE A 120 2.87 3.03 -0.60
N PHE A 121 1.62 3.21 -0.18
CA PHE A 121 1.09 4.42 0.41
C PHE A 121 0.32 4.10 1.68
N CYS A 122 0.12 5.12 2.51
CA CYS A 122 -0.88 5.11 3.58
C CYS A 122 -1.67 6.41 3.55
N LEU A 123 -2.73 6.50 4.35
CA LEU A 123 -3.56 7.70 4.43
C LEU A 123 -3.37 8.42 5.77
N GLY A 124 -3.38 9.75 5.72
CA GLY A 124 -3.33 10.59 6.91
C GLY A 124 -4.03 11.91 6.69
N ASN A 125 -4.47 12.52 7.79
CA ASN A 125 -5.05 13.85 7.76
C ASN A 125 -4.33 14.75 8.77
N ARG A 126 -4.30 16.04 8.46
CA ARG A 126 -3.78 17.08 9.34
C ARG A 126 -4.60 18.35 9.16
N GLU A 127 -5.16 18.84 10.26
CA GLU A 127 -6.11 19.95 10.26
C GLU A 127 -5.51 21.15 10.98
N ALA A 128 -5.68 22.35 10.41
CA ALA A 128 -5.30 23.57 11.10
C ALA A 128 -6.17 23.80 12.34
N GLU A 129 -5.71 24.67 13.25
CA GLU A 129 -6.46 25.01 14.45
C GLU A 129 -7.72 25.81 14.07
N ASP A 130 -8.88 25.29 14.47
CA ASP A 130 -10.15 25.98 14.30
C ASP A 130 -10.41 26.86 15.52
N THR A 131 -10.64 28.15 15.31
CA THR A 131 -10.78 29.17 16.39
C THR A 131 -11.94 28.91 17.33
N THR A 132 -12.79 27.93 17.02
CA THR A 132 -14.02 27.57 17.74
C THR A 132 -13.83 26.40 18.71
N CYS A 133 -12.76 25.62 18.60
CA CYS A 133 -12.55 24.41 19.41
C CYS A 133 -11.42 24.61 20.43
N THR A 134 -11.70 25.28 21.55
CA THR A 134 -10.76 25.38 22.68
C THR A 134 -10.64 24.02 23.38
N SER A 135 -9.60 23.26 23.08
CA SER A 135 -9.30 22.05 23.85
C SER A 135 -8.72 22.41 25.21
N SER A 136 -9.52 22.24 26.25
CA SER A 136 -9.19 22.49 27.66
C SER A 136 -8.39 21.32 28.26
N GLY A 137 -7.09 21.49 28.46
CA GLY A 137 -6.24 20.61 29.28
C GLY A 137 -4.74 20.76 28.97
N PRO A 138 -3.84 20.63 29.95
CA PRO A 138 -2.41 20.72 29.72
C PRO A 138 -1.90 19.53 28.87
N PHE A 139 -1.14 19.81 27.82
CA PHE A 139 -0.49 18.77 27.01
C PHE A 139 0.69 18.14 27.77
N SER A 140 0.69 16.82 27.93
CA SER A 140 1.88 16.11 28.41
C SER A 140 2.79 15.73 27.25
N ALA A 141 4.10 16.04 27.37
CA ALA A 141 5.10 15.60 26.40
C ALA A 141 5.26 14.07 26.35
N SER A 142 4.91 13.37 27.44
CA SER A 142 5.06 11.92 27.54
C SER A 142 3.85 11.11 27.04
N ASN A 143 2.72 11.77 26.73
CA ASN A 143 1.52 11.10 26.26
C ASN A 143 1.42 11.15 24.72
N PRO A 144 1.47 10.00 24.02
CA PRO A 144 1.22 9.90 22.58
C PRO A 144 -0.05 10.61 22.08
N GLN A 145 -1.14 10.53 22.84
CA GLN A 145 -2.40 11.15 22.46
C GLN A 145 -2.32 12.67 22.49
N ASP A 146 -1.59 13.24 23.45
CA ASP A 146 -1.38 14.68 23.54
C ASP A 146 -0.45 15.18 22.42
N GLN A 147 0.54 14.38 21.99
CA GLN A 147 1.38 14.72 20.84
C GLN A 147 0.57 14.75 19.54
N ALA A 148 -0.27 13.74 19.29
CA ALA A 148 -1.13 13.72 18.10
C ALA A 148 -2.11 14.90 18.09
N ARG A 149 -2.70 15.24 19.24
CA ARG A 149 -3.57 16.42 19.40
C ARG A 149 -2.82 17.72 19.17
N LYS A 150 -1.63 17.87 19.76
CA LYS A 150 -0.77 19.06 19.60
C LYS A 150 -0.37 19.25 18.13
N ASN A 151 0.01 18.18 17.46
CA ASN A 151 0.46 18.22 16.07
C ASN A 151 -0.69 18.19 15.05
N ARG A 152 -1.93 18.01 15.56
CA ARG A 152 -3.21 18.01 14.83
C ARG A 152 -3.24 17.06 13.64
N ARG A 153 -2.63 15.90 13.80
CA ARG A 153 -2.50 14.90 12.72
C ARG A 153 -2.81 13.50 13.24
N PHE A 154 -3.36 12.67 12.36
CA PHE A 154 -3.52 11.24 12.60
C PHE A 154 -3.67 10.50 11.28
N MET A 155 -3.51 9.17 11.30
CA MET A 155 -3.80 8.36 10.12
C MET A 155 -5.30 8.41 9.80
N VAL A 156 -5.63 8.37 8.51
CA VAL A 156 -6.97 7.95 8.07
C VAL A 156 -6.88 6.44 7.92
N TYR A 157 -7.69 5.70 8.69
CA TYR A 157 -7.50 4.26 8.80
C TYR A 157 -8.04 3.53 7.56
N VAL A 158 -7.13 2.87 6.83
CA VAL A 158 -7.48 2.05 5.67
C VAL A 158 -8.00 0.71 6.15
N HIS A 159 -9.32 0.60 6.26
CA HIS A 159 -10.01 -0.66 6.57
C HIS A 159 -10.52 -1.38 5.30
N SER A 160 -10.32 -0.79 4.13
CA SER A 160 -10.68 -1.36 2.82
C SER A 160 -10.13 -2.78 2.64
N LYS A 161 -10.81 -3.59 1.83
CA LYS A 161 -10.30 -4.84 1.26
C LYS A 161 -10.75 -4.94 -0.19
N GLY A 162 -10.01 -4.28 -1.07
CA GLY A 162 -10.37 -4.18 -2.48
C GLY A 162 -9.17 -4.19 -3.41
N MET A 163 -9.43 -4.54 -4.66
CA MET A 163 -8.45 -4.48 -5.75
C MET A 163 -9.16 -4.07 -7.05
N ILE A 164 -8.58 -3.11 -7.75
CA ILE A 164 -8.98 -2.68 -9.10
C ILE A 164 -7.86 -3.10 -10.05
N VAL A 165 -8.24 -3.71 -11.17
CA VAL A 165 -7.32 -4.16 -12.22
C VAL A 165 -7.75 -3.52 -13.54
N ASP A 166 -6.81 -2.79 -14.15
CA ASP A 166 -6.93 -2.24 -15.51
C ASP A 166 -8.16 -1.35 -15.78
N ASP A 167 -8.77 -0.79 -14.73
CA ASP A 167 -10.04 -0.05 -14.75
C ASP A 167 -11.25 -0.83 -15.31
N GLU A 168 -11.13 -2.16 -15.48
CA GLU A 168 -12.19 -3.03 -16.01
C GLU A 168 -12.70 -4.08 -15.02
N TYR A 169 -11.89 -4.44 -14.02
CA TYR A 169 -12.22 -5.50 -13.07
C TYR A 169 -12.02 -5.01 -11.63
N VAL A 170 -12.96 -5.35 -10.75
CA VAL A 170 -12.90 -4.98 -9.33
C VAL A 170 -13.23 -6.17 -8.43
N ILE A 171 -12.47 -6.31 -7.34
CA ILE A 171 -12.77 -7.18 -6.21
C ILE A 171 -13.05 -6.31 -4.99
N ILE A 172 -14.15 -6.57 -4.28
CA ILE A 172 -14.52 -5.90 -3.04
C ILE A 172 -15.02 -6.96 -2.05
N GLY A 173 -14.54 -6.94 -0.81
CA GLY A 173 -14.97 -7.91 0.18
C GLY A 173 -14.51 -7.63 1.61
N SER A 174 -14.43 -8.68 2.41
CA SER A 174 -13.95 -8.65 3.79
C SER A 174 -12.49 -9.15 3.93
N ALA A 175 -11.99 -9.88 2.93
CA ALA A 175 -10.72 -10.60 3.00
C ALA A 175 -9.48 -9.69 2.95
N ASN A 176 -8.69 -9.69 4.00
CA ASN A 176 -7.41 -8.99 4.04
C ASN A 176 -6.33 -9.73 3.22
N ILE A 177 -5.27 -9.03 2.80
CA ILE A 177 -4.09 -9.68 2.19
C ILE A 177 -3.16 -10.14 3.33
N ASN A 178 -3.56 -11.23 3.98
CA ASN A 178 -2.80 -11.98 4.97
C ASN A 178 -3.22 -13.47 4.92
N GLN A 179 -2.54 -14.34 5.65
CA GLN A 179 -2.88 -15.76 5.67
C GLN A 179 -4.23 -16.01 6.34
N ARG A 180 -4.56 -15.26 7.40
CA ARG A 180 -5.84 -15.37 8.11
C ARG A 180 -7.06 -15.32 7.18
N SER A 181 -7.10 -14.36 6.27
CA SER A 181 -8.19 -14.19 5.32
C SER A 181 -8.02 -15.04 4.06
N MET A 182 -6.79 -15.36 3.63
CA MET A 182 -6.53 -16.02 2.34
C MET A 182 -6.46 -17.56 2.40
N GLU A 183 -6.37 -18.16 3.58
CA GLU A 183 -6.26 -19.63 3.74
C GLU A 183 -7.61 -20.35 3.52
N GLY A 184 -8.71 -19.76 4.00
CA GLY A 184 -10.08 -20.30 3.91
C GLY A 184 -10.46 -21.31 4.98
N THR A 185 -9.52 -21.75 5.83
CA THR A 185 -9.78 -22.57 7.02
C THR A 185 -9.56 -21.80 8.34
N ARG A 186 -9.21 -20.51 8.26
CA ARG A 186 -9.06 -19.59 9.40
C ARG A 186 -10.30 -18.73 9.55
N ASP A 187 -10.26 -17.48 9.08
CA ASP A 187 -11.42 -16.59 9.14
C ASP A 187 -12.37 -16.88 7.96
N THR A 188 -13.67 -16.73 8.20
CA THR A 188 -14.68 -16.84 7.15
C THR A 188 -14.81 -15.51 6.44
N GLU A 189 -14.51 -15.48 5.14
CA GLU A 189 -14.48 -14.27 4.34
C GLU A 189 -15.44 -14.34 3.16
N ILE A 190 -15.90 -13.18 2.70
CA ILE A 190 -16.69 -13.05 1.47
C ILE A 190 -16.13 -11.93 0.60
N ALA A 191 -16.12 -12.13 -0.71
CA ALA A 191 -15.79 -11.10 -1.67
C ALA A 191 -16.64 -11.27 -2.93
N MET A 192 -16.99 -10.16 -3.56
CA MET A 192 -17.52 -10.12 -4.91
C MET A 192 -16.41 -9.73 -5.87
N ALA A 193 -16.50 -10.23 -7.10
CA ALA A 193 -15.67 -9.76 -8.20
C ALA A 193 -16.54 -9.48 -9.42
N ALA A 194 -16.33 -8.35 -10.09
CA ALA A 194 -17.18 -7.92 -11.19
C ALA A 194 -16.41 -7.11 -12.24
N TYR A 195 -16.96 -7.12 -13.45
CA TYR A 195 -16.56 -6.29 -14.57
C TYR A 195 -17.81 -5.89 -15.37
N GLN A 196 -17.69 -4.86 -16.19
CA GLN A 196 -18.75 -4.46 -17.11
C GLN A 196 -18.39 -4.95 -18.51
N PRO A 197 -19.14 -5.91 -19.11
CA PRO A 197 -18.76 -6.51 -20.40
C PRO A 197 -18.56 -5.51 -21.54
N GLN A 198 -19.28 -4.38 -21.50
CA GLN A 198 -19.15 -3.32 -22.50
C GLN A 198 -17.99 -2.35 -22.22
N HIS A 199 -17.28 -2.47 -21.09
CA HIS A 199 -16.16 -1.63 -20.71
C HIS A 199 -14.94 -2.48 -20.35
N THR A 200 -14.39 -3.17 -21.35
CA THR A 200 -13.17 -3.99 -21.21
C THR A 200 -12.17 -3.64 -22.30
N TRP A 201 -10.89 -3.91 -22.06
CA TRP A 201 -9.82 -3.75 -23.04
C TRP A 201 -10.01 -4.64 -24.28
N ALA A 202 -10.70 -5.78 -24.14
CA ALA A 202 -11.00 -6.66 -25.26
C ALA A 202 -12.09 -6.11 -26.20
N ASN A 203 -13.01 -5.26 -25.69
CA ASN A 203 -14.17 -4.79 -26.43
C ASN A 203 -14.07 -3.30 -26.83
N MET A 204 -13.11 -2.56 -26.29
CA MET A 204 -12.94 -1.12 -26.53
C MET A 204 -11.68 -0.83 -27.36
N LEU A 205 -11.74 0.22 -28.19
CA LEU A 205 -10.57 0.75 -28.92
C LEU A 205 -9.66 1.63 -28.03
N SER A 206 -10.09 1.92 -26.81
CA SER A 206 -9.41 2.78 -25.84
C SER A 206 -9.57 2.23 -24.42
N ALA A 207 -8.84 2.82 -23.47
CA ALA A 207 -8.92 2.42 -22.06
C ALA A 207 -10.37 2.41 -21.54
N PRO A 208 -10.80 1.38 -20.78
CA PRO A 208 -12.13 1.29 -20.21
C PRO A 208 -12.51 2.54 -19.40
N ARG A 209 -13.66 3.15 -19.70
CA ARG A 209 -14.21 4.33 -18.98
C ARG A 209 -15.57 4.02 -18.34
N GLY A 210 -15.71 2.83 -17.78
CA GLY A 210 -16.91 2.39 -17.07
C GLY A 210 -17.03 2.95 -15.64
N GLN A 211 -17.90 2.33 -14.85
CA GLN A 211 -18.08 2.61 -13.43
C GLN A 211 -16.82 2.31 -12.62
N ILE A 212 -16.04 1.28 -12.99
CA ILE A 212 -14.80 0.93 -12.28
C ILE A 212 -13.75 2.03 -12.44
N PHE A 213 -13.56 2.53 -13.67
CA PHE A 213 -12.76 3.73 -13.93
C PHE A 213 -13.22 4.93 -13.09
N GLY A 214 -14.54 5.22 -13.10
CA GLY A 214 -15.11 6.34 -12.34
C GLY A 214 -14.88 6.20 -10.83
N TYR A 215 -15.07 4.99 -10.29
CA TYR A 215 -14.83 4.66 -8.89
C TYR A 215 -13.36 4.87 -8.51
N ARG A 216 -12.42 4.36 -9.33
CA ARG A 216 -10.97 4.52 -9.11
C ARG A 216 -10.54 5.98 -9.20
N MET A 217 -11.05 6.75 -10.16
CA MET A 217 -10.82 8.21 -10.23
C MET A 217 -11.37 8.93 -9.00
N SER A 218 -12.54 8.52 -8.48
CA SER A 218 -13.15 9.11 -7.28
C SER A 218 -12.30 8.86 -6.03
N LEU A 219 -11.82 7.62 -5.83
CA LEU A 219 -10.90 7.28 -4.74
C LEU A 219 -9.60 8.08 -4.85
N TRP A 220 -9.04 8.18 -6.06
CA TRP A 220 -7.84 8.99 -6.27
C TRP A 220 -8.09 10.47 -5.99
N ALA A 221 -9.23 11.02 -6.39
CA ALA A 221 -9.58 12.40 -6.08
C ALA A 221 -9.70 12.64 -4.56
N GLU A 222 -10.30 11.70 -3.81
CA GLU A 222 -10.35 11.73 -2.34
C GLU A 222 -8.94 11.70 -1.72
N HIS A 223 -8.11 10.73 -2.13
CA HIS A 223 -6.79 10.55 -1.51
C HIS A 223 -5.80 11.63 -1.93
N ILE A 224 -5.80 12.05 -3.19
CA ILE A 224 -4.83 13.01 -3.73
C ILE A 224 -5.27 14.45 -3.49
N GLY A 225 -6.58 14.71 -3.44
CA GLY A 225 -7.14 16.07 -3.36
C GLY A 225 -7.12 16.81 -4.70
N ALA A 226 -6.89 16.11 -5.81
CA ALA A 226 -6.87 16.67 -7.16
C ALA A 226 -7.23 15.62 -8.22
N ILE A 227 -7.60 16.10 -9.41
CA ILE A 227 -7.82 15.28 -10.61
C ILE A 227 -6.88 15.80 -11.69
N GLU A 228 -6.07 14.91 -12.24
CA GLU A 228 -5.12 15.21 -13.32
C GLU A 228 -5.31 14.23 -14.49
N GLU A 229 -5.02 14.68 -15.71
CA GLU A 229 -5.15 13.85 -16.92
C GLU A 229 -4.21 12.63 -16.87
N SER A 230 -3.04 12.78 -16.25
CA SER A 230 -2.07 11.70 -16.05
C SER A 230 -2.68 10.51 -15.27
N PHE A 231 -3.61 10.78 -14.34
CA PHE A 231 -4.29 9.75 -13.54
C PHE A 231 -5.26 8.89 -14.34
N THR A 232 -5.53 9.26 -15.59
CA THR A 232 -6.31 8.43 -16.50
C THR A 232 -5.49 7.32 -17.15
N ARG A 233 -4.16 7.32 -16.95
CA ARG A 233 -3.21 6.32 -17.44
C ARG A 233 -2.29 5.81 -16.32
N PRO A 234 -2.81 5.00 -15.38
CA PRO A 234 -2.07 4.60 -14.18
C PRO A 234 -0.84 3.74 -14.47
N GLU A 235 -0.73 3.12 -15.65
CA GLU A 235 0.43 2.35 -16.09
C GLU A 235 1.63 3.22 -16.50
N SER A 236 1.37 4.49 -16.80
CA SER A 236 2.36 5.41 -17.35
C SER A 236 3.39 5.83 -16.30
N LEU A 237 4.64 6.01 -16.74
CA LEU A 237 5.72 6.47 -15.87
C LEU A 237 5.42 7.86 -15.28
N GLU A 238 4.79 8.72 -16.07
CA GLU A 238 4.35 10.05 -15.65
C GLU A 238 3.39 9.97 -14.47
N CYS A 239 2.31 9.18 -14.59
CA CYS A 239 1.35 8.97 -13.51
C CYS A 239 2.02 8.41 -12.25
N THR A 240 2.80 7.35 -12.39
CA THR A 240 3.46 6.70 -11.24
C THR A 240 4.36 7.67 -10.49
N ARG A 241 5.16 8.46 -11.21
CA ARG A 241 6.05 9.46 -10.61
C ARG A 241 5.28 10.61 -9.98
N GLN A 242 4.20 11.07 -10.61
CA GLN A 242 3.35 12.15 -10.09
C GLN A 242 2.66 11.73 -8.79
N VAL A 243 2.01 10.56 -8.76
CA VAL A 243 1.36 10.04 -7.54
C VAL A 243 2.38 9.85 -6.42
N ARG A 244 3.57 9.31 -6.74
CA ARG A 244 4.66 9.17 -5.77
C ARG A 244 5.17 10.53 -5.25
N HIS A 245 5.29 11.52 -6.13
CA HIS A 245 5.71 12.87 -5.78
C HIS A 245 4.72 13.56 -4.83
N ILE A 246 3.42 13.47 -5.14
CA ILE A 246 2.34 13.99 -4.29
C ILE A 246 2.39 13.30 -2.91
N GLY A 247 2.50 11.97 -2.88
CA GLY A 247 2.60 11.22 -1.64
C GLY A 247 3.80 11.64 -0.78
N GLN A 248 4.94 11.96 -1.40
CA GLN A 248 6.13 12.45 -0.71
C GLN A 248 5.92 13.86 -0.14
N GLN A 249 5.36 14.79 -0.93
CA GLN A 249 5.06 16.15 -0.46
C GLN A 249 4.05 16.16 0.69
N ASN A 250 3.03 15.29 0.61
CA ASN A 250 2.03 15.14 1.66
C ASN A 250 2.64 14.53 2.91
N TRP A 251 3.54 13.54 2.79
CA TRP A 251 4.30 13.02 3.95
C TRP A 251 5.12 14.11 4.64
N GLU A 252 5.85 14.94 3.88
CA GLU A 252 6.62 16.06 4.43
C GLU A 252 5.75 17.06 5.19
N LYS A 253 4.58 17.41 4.64
CA LYS A 253 3.58 18.25 5.33
C LYS A 253 3.02 17.56 6.57
N PHE A 254 2.75 16.26 6.49
CA PHE A 254 2.25 15.47 7.61
C PHE A 254 3.24 15.46 8.78
N ILE A 255 4.54 15.28 8.51
CA ILE A 255 5.56 15.21 9.56
C ILE A 255 6.10 16.57 10.03
N SER A 256 5.87 17.65 9.28
CA SER A 256 6.39 19.00 9.55
C SER A 256 6.14 19.47 10.99
N SER A 257 7.10 20.22 11.54
CA SER A 257 6.96 20.89 12.83
C SER A 257 5.89 21.98 12.82
N HIS A 258 5.63 22.60 11.66
CA HIS A 258 4.58 23.61 11.49
C HIS A 258 3.27 22.92 11.12
N VAL A 259 2.21 23.22 11.87
CA VAL A 259 0.86 22.70 11.59
C VAL A 259 0.30 23.42 10.38
N THR A 260 0.03 22.67 9.32
CA THR A 260 -0.64 23.14 8.11
C THR A 260 -1.76 22.18 7.74
N GLU A 261 -2.81 22.72 7.14
CA GLU A 261 -3.90 21.92 6.61
C GLU A 261 -3.43 21.11 5.40
N MET A 262 -3.79 19.83 5.38
CA MET A 262 -3.57 18.94 4.24
C MET A 262 -4.79 18.92 3.33
N LYS A 263 -4.55 19.07 2.02
CA LYS A 263 -5.60 19.03 0.99
C LYS A 263 -5.89 17.63 0.45
N GLY A 264 -4.99 16.68 0.69
CA GLY A 264 -5.11 15.29 0.28
C GLY A 264 -4.54 14.38 1.36
N HIS A 265 -5.00 13.14 1.37
CA HIS A 265 -4.72 12.16 2.40
C HIS A 265 -3.60 11.18 2.04
N LEU A 266 -3.25 11.05 0.76
CA LEU A 266 -2.26 10.08 0.28
C LEU A 266 -0.86 10.46 0.75
N LEU A 267 -0.25 9.59 1.54
CA LEU A 267 1.12 9.69 2.04
C LEU A 267 1.95 8.57 1.42
N LYS A 268 3.18 8.87 0.99
CA LYS A 268 4.18 7.83 0.71
C LYS A 268 4.31 6.98 1.98
N TYR A 269 4.22 5.65 1.87
CA TYR A 269 4.46 4.79 3.02
C TYR A 269 5.89 5.05 3.51
N PRO A 270 6.13 5.25 4.83
CA PRO A 270 7.36 5.89 5.33
C PRO A 270 8.61 5.00 5.35
N VAL A 271 8.86 4.35 4.22
CA VAL A 271 10.04 3.53 3.94
C VAL A 271 10.78 4.06 2.72
N SER A 272 12.10 3.85 2.72
CA SER A 272 12.98 4.04 1.59
C SER A 272 13.36 2.68 0.99
N ILE A 273 13.52 2.66 -0.33
CA ILE A 273 13.97 1.49 -1.08
C ILE A 273 15.36 1.80 -1.60
N ASP A 274 16.35 1.01 -1.23
CA ASP A 274 17.70 1.18 -1.75
C ASP A 274 17.86 0.61 -3.16
N SER A 275 19.02 0.81 -3.76
CA SER A 275 19.34 0.35 -5.12
C SER A 275 19.32 -1.17 -5.31
N ARG A 276 19.15 -1.96 -4.24
CA ARG A 276 19.07 -3.43 -4.29
C ARG A 276 17.67 -3.96 -3.93
N GLY A 277 16.70 -3.07 -3.70
CA GLY A 277 15.35 -3.44 -3.28
C GLY A 277 15.20 -3.63 -1.77
N LYS A 278 16.20 -3.26 -0.95
CA LYS A 278 16.09 -3.35 0.50
C LYS A 278 15.18 -2.27 1.05
N VAL A 279 14.26 -2.68 1.93
CA VAL A 279 13.32 -1.79 2.60
C VAL A 279 13.93 -1.30 3.92
N ASN A 280 14.10 0.01 4.03
CA ASN A 280 14.60 0.69 5.23
C ASN A 280 13.58 1.75 5.66
N PRO A 281 13.57 2.20 6.93
CA PRO A 281 12.79 3.38 7.30
C PRO A 281 13.23 4.60 6.46
N LEU A 282 12.32 5.54 6.22
CA LEU A 282 12.70 6.83 5.63
C LEU A 282 13.70 7.55 6.57
N SER A 283 14.62 8.34 6.02
CA SER A 283 15.61 9.07 6.81
C SER A 283 14.93 9.93 7.89
N GLY A 284 15.41 9.82 9.14
CA GLY A 284 14.81 10.50 10.30
C GLY A 284 13.47 9.94 10.78
N CYS A 285 12.92 8.89 10.14
CA CYS A 285 11.62 8.31 10.44
C CYS A 285 11.77 6.86 10.95
N ALA A 286 12.51 6.64 12.03
CA ALA A 286 12.64 5.31 12.62
C ALA A 286 11.31 4.81 13.23
N THR A 287 10.49 5.73 13.75
CA THR A 287 9.20 5.44 14.36
C THR A 287 8.08 6.27 13.77
N PHE A 288 6.83 5.83 13.95
CA PHE A 288 5.68 6.64 13.54
C PHE A 288 5.62 7.96 14.32
N PRO A 289 5.20 9.05 13.67
CA PRO A 289 5.06 10.34 14.31
C PRO A 289 4.09 10.25 15.50
N ASP A 290 4.43 10.95 16.59
CA ASP A 290 3.63 11.12 17.82
C ASP A 290 3.44 9.85 18.67
N LEU A 291 3.09 8.72 18.06
CA LEU A 291 2.76 7.48 18.76
C LEU A 291 3.93 6.51 18.94
N GLY A 292 5.04 6.71 18.21
CA GLY A 292 6.18 5.81 18.25
C GLY A 292 5.91 4.47 17.55
N GLY A 293 6.64 3.43 17.94
CA GLY A 293 6.62 2.12 17.27
C GLY A 293 7.46 2.14 15.99
N ASN A 294 8.27 1.09 15.79
CA ASN A 294 9.16 1.03 14.64
C ASN A 294 8.35 0.87 13.34
N ILE A 295 8.64 1.69 12.33
CA ILE A 295 7.96 1.67 11.03
C ILE A 295 8.16 0.33 10.30
N CYS A 296 9.37 -0.23 10.42
CA CYS A 296 9.71 -1.53 9.84
C CYS A 296 9.35 -2.72 10.77
N GLY A 297 8.63 -2.45 11.85
CA GLY A 297 8.27 -3.44 12.85
C GLY A 297 9.46 -3.97 13.66
N SER A 298 9.21 -4.96 14.49
CA SER A 298 10.22 -5.64 15.30
C SER A 298 9.86 -7.10 15.51
N PHE A 299 10.87 -7.97 15.43
CA PHE A 299 10.71 -9.39 15.70
C PHE A 299 10.80 -9.64 17.22
N LEU A 300 9.67 -9.51 17.92
CA LEU A 300 9.54 -9.74 19.36
C LEU A 300 8.80 -11.06 19.61
N ASN A 301 9.32 -11.95 20.46
CA ASN A 301 8.78 -13.31 20.66
C ASN A 301 7.27 -13.31 20.98
N ILE A 302 6.48 -13.84 20.05
CA ILE A 302 5.04 -14.09 20.18
C ILE A 302 4.73 -15.34 19.33
N GLN A 303 3.61 -16.04 19.59
CA GLN A 303 3.20 -17.16 18.75
C GLN A 303 2.97 -16.69 17.30
N GLU A 304 3.73 -17.25 16.36
CA GLU A 304 3.81 -16.80 14.97
C GLU A 304 2.45 -16.82 14.26
N ASN A 305 1.67 -17.89 14.47
CA ASN A 305 0.36 -18.11 13.84
C ASN A 305 -0.69 -17.02 14.10
N LEU A 306 -0.55 -16.21 15.16
CA LEU A 306 -1.55 -15.17 15.49
C LEU A 306 -1.41 -13.90 14.65
N THR A 307 -0.24 -13.71 14.02
CA THR A 307 0.16 -12.44 13.39
C THR A 307 0.32 -12.52 11.87
N ILE A 308 0.06 -13.70 11.30
CA ILE A 308 0.11 -13.98 9.86
C ILE A 308 -1.27 -14.14 9.23
#